data_AF-A0A5M3MB08-F1
#
_entry.id   AF-A0A5M3MB08-F1
#
_cell.length_a   1.000
_cell.length_b   1.000
_cell.length_c   1.000
_cell.angle_alpha   90.00
_cell.angle_beta   90.00
_cell.angle_gamma   90.00
#
_symmetry.space_group_name_H-M   'P 1'
#
loop_
_entity.id
_entity.type
_entity.pdbx_description
1 polymer ?
#
loop_
_entity_poly.entity_id
_entity_poly.type
_entity_poly.pdbx_seq_one_letter_code
_entity_poly.pdbx_strand_id
1 'polypeptide(L)'
;TRFESIRNEQAAKGLSPYGPFRDQEEWDLSRWLMQNVTQTAVDEFLKLDITRNRTQPSFTSSYTWLKKIDDLHVGPDGRRLSPEWQCVRVSATGDKRAEDDEPDEDTFEMWMRDPVEAVRELIGNPALKDHLAYAPERVYMDAGGQNRKLDEM
;
A
#
# COMPACT_ATOMS: atom_id res chain seq x y z
N THR A 1 -14.30 -6.56 -10.64
CA THR A 1 -13.44 -6.85 -9.47
C THR A 1 -13.70 -5.83 -8.37
N ARG A 2 -13.11 -5.99 -7.18
CA ARG A 2 -13.26 -5.03 -6.07
C ARG A 2 -12.96 -3.58 -6.48
N PHE A 3 -11.93 -3.39 -7.30
CA PHE A 3 -11.53 -2.08 -7.85
C PHE A 3 -12.61 -1.45 -8.73
N GLU A 4 -13.30 -2.24 -9.56
CA GLU A 4 -14.39 -1.75 -10.41
C GLU A 4 -15.61 -1.33 -9.57
N SER A 5 -15.96 -2.11 -8.55
CA SER A 5 -17.04 -1.73 -7.61
C SER A 5 -16.76 -0.39 -6.95
N ILE A 6 -15.53 -0.18 -6.47
CA ILE A 6 -15.11 1.06 -5.81
C ILE A 6 -15.12 2.23 -6.79
N ARG A 7 -14.60 2.05 -8.00
CA ARG A 7 -14.65 3.08 -9.04
C ARG A 7 -16.09 3.48 -9.37
N ASN A 8 -16.99 2.50 -9.47
CA ASN A 8 -18.40 2.75 -9.75
C ASN A 8 -19.07 3.51 -8.60
N GLU A 9 -18.73 3.21 -7.34
CA GLU A 9 -19.23 3.95 -6.18
C GLU A 9 -18.67 5.37 -6.09
N GLN A 10 -17.38 5.57 -6.39
CA GLN A 10 -16.79 6.91 -6.48
C GLN A 10 -17.53 7.74 -7.54
N ALA A 11 -17.75 7.17 -8.72
CA ALA A 11 -18.50 7.82 -9.79
C ALA A 11 -19.96 8.12 -9.38
N ALA A 12 -20.64 7.17 -8.73
CA ALA A 12 -22.02 7.36 -8.26
C ALA A 12 -22.15 8.46 -7.19
N LYS A 13 -21.12 8.63 -6.35
CA LYS A 13 -21.04 9.68 -5.32
C LYS A 13 -20.46 11.00 -5.84
N GLY A 14 -20.07 11.07 -7.12
CA GLY A 14 -19.40 12.24 -7.70
C GLY A 14 -18.05 12.55 -7.06
N LEU A 15 -17.40 11.54 -6.47
CA LEU A 15 -16.09 11.68 -5.84
C LEU A 15 -14.98 11.70 -6.90
N SER A 16 -13.93 12.47 -6.62
CA SER A 16 -12.71 12.47 -7.41
C SER A 16 -12.09 11.06 -7.44
N PRO A 17 -11.52 10.61 -8.58
CA PRO A 17 -10.74 9.37 -8.64
C PRO A 17 -9.48 9.44 -7.76
N TYR A 18 -9.08 10.65 -7.35
CA TYR A 18 -8.00 10.91 -6.41
C TYR A 18 -8.48 11.00 -4.95
N GLY A 19 -9.74 10.66 -4.67
CA GLY A 19 -10.27 10.60 -3.32
C GLY A 19 -9.32 9.81 -2.41
N PRO A 20 -9.01 10.30 -1.20
CA PRO A 20 -9.68 11.37 -0.45
C PRO A 20 -9.18 12.79 -0.77
N PHE A 21 -8.32 12.97 -1.78
CA PHE A 21 -7.88 14.28 -2.24
C PHE A 21 -8.93 14.94 -3.13
N ARG A 22 -8.91 16.27 -3.18
CA ARG A 22 -9.83 17.11 -3.96
C ARG A 22 -9.72 16.78 -5.44
N ASP A 23 -8.50 16.69 -5.95
CA ASP A 23 -8.18 16.58 -7.37
C ASP A 23 -6.77 15.99 -7.55
N GLN A 24 -6.35 15.93 -8.82
CA GLN A 24 -5.04 15.44 -9.21
C GLN A 24 -3.90 16.31 -8.66
N GLU A 25 -4.06 17.64 -8.65
CA GLU A 25 -3.00 18.56 -8.22
C GLU A 25 -2.69 18.38 -6.73
N GLU A 26 -3.74 18.23 -5.91
CA GLU A 26 -3.58 17.95 -4.49
C GLU A 26 -2.97 16.56 -4.23
N TRP A 27 -3.31 15.57 -5.05
CA TRP A 27 -2.69 14.25 -4.99
C TRP A 27 -1.21 14.30 -5.35
N ASP A 28 -0.84 14.99 -6.42
CA ASP A 28 0.55 15.11 -6.87
C ASP A 28 1.40 15.84 -5.83
N LEU A 29 0.87 16.90 -5.20
CA LEU A 29 1.50 17.53 -4.05
C LEU A 29 1.71 16.53 -2.90
N SER A 30 0.68 15.77 -2.55
CA SER A 30 0.74 14.81 -1.44
C SER A 30 1.77 13.70 -1.70
N ARG A 31 1.83 13.21 -2.94
CA ARG A 31 2.83 12.24 -3.38
C ARG A 31 4.24 12.80 -3.28
N TRP A 32 4.46 14.03 -3.73
CA TRP A 32 5.76 14.68 -3.64
C TRP A 32 6.19 14.89 -2.18
N LEU A 33 5.28 15.34 -1.32
CA LEU A 33 5.54 15.52 0.12
C LEU A 33 5.98 14.19 0.77
N MET A 34 5.26 13.10 0.50
CA MET A 34 5.58 11.77 1.07
C MET A 34 6.97 11.28 0.67
N GLN A 35 7.41 11.55 -0.55
CA GLN A 35 8.67 11.05 -1.07
C GLN A 35 9.88 11.90 -0.66
N ASN A 36 9.68 13.19 -0.35
CA ASN A 36 10.79 14.15 -0.26
C ASN A 36 10.86 14.89 1.08
N VAL A 37 9.83 14.84 1.92
CA VAL A 37 9.69 15.77 3.05
C VAL A 37 9.40 15.01 4.35
N THR A 38 10.01 15.44 5.45
CA THR A 38 9.70 14.92 6.79
C THR A 38 8.37 15.45 7.30
N GLN A 39 7.72 14.74 8.23
CA GLN A 39 6.44 15.19 8.80
C GLN A 39 6.52 16.59 9.42
N THR A 40 7.62 16.91 10.10
CA THR A 40 7.85 18.24 10.68
C THR A 40 7.93 19.33 9.61
N ALA A 41 8.65 19.07 8.51
CA ALA A 41 8.77 20.03 7.42
C ALA A 41 7.46 20.17 6.64
N VAL A 42 6.61 19.13 6.57
CA VAL A 42 5.24 19.25 6.05
C VAL A 42 4.42 20.22 6.91
N ASP A 43 4.51 20.13 8.24
CA ASP A 43 3.82 21.08 9.12
C ASP A 43 4.29 22.52 8.94
N GLU A 44 5.59 22.74 8.74
CA GLU A 44 6.13 24.08 8.46
C GLU A 44 5.66 24.58 7.09
N PHE A 45 5.71 23.74 6.06
CA PHE A 45 5.22 24.04 4.72
C PHE A 45 3.74 24.44 4.70
N LEU A 46 2.89 23.71 5.45
CA LEU A 46 1.45 23.98 5.57
C LEU A 46 1.14 25.26 6.37
N LYS A 47 2.12 25.77 7.14
CA LYS A 47 1.98 27.04 7.88
C LYS A 47 2.35 28.27 7.05
N LEU A 48 3.02 28.11 5.91
CA LEU A 48 3.39 29.23 5.04
C LEU A 48 2.15 29.95 4.51
N ASP A 49 2.23 31.28 4.41
CA ASP A 49 1.14 32.11 3.91
C ASP A 49 0.74 31.75 2.48
N ILE A 50 1.68 31.34 1.63
CA ILE A 50 1.37 30.90 0.27
C ILE A 50 0.50 29.64 0.27
N THR A 51 0.80 28.68 1.14
CA THR A 51 0.06 27.43 1.26
C THR A 51 -1.32 27.66 1.86
N ARG A 52 -1.42 28.54 2.86
CA ARG A 52 -2.69 28.89 3.52
C ARG A 52 -3.60 29.78 2.69
N ASN A 53 -3.03 30.72 1.93
CA ASN A 53 -3.81 31.74 1.24
C ASN A 53 -4.05 31.42 -0.24
N ARG A 54 -3.18 30.63 -0.88
CA ARG A 54 -3.29 30.31 -2.32
C ARG A 54 -3.56 28.84 -2.57
N THR A 55 -2.64 27.95 -2.18
CA THR A 55 -2.75 26.52 -2.52
C THR A 55 -3.93 25.87 -1.82
N GLN A 56 -4.16 26.21 -0.54
CA GLN A 56 -5.29 25.75 0.28
C GLN A 56 -5.56 24.24 0.11
N PRO A 57 -4.57 23.37 0.40
CA PRO A 57 -4.83 21.95 0.46
C PRO A 57 -5.90 21.66 1.52
N SER A 58 -6.63 20.59 1.31
CA SER A 58 -7.70 20.08 2.17
C SER A 58 -7.20 19.51 3.51
N PHE A 59 -5.89 19.54 3.74
CA PHE A 59 -5.22 19.21 4.99
C PHE A 59 -4.42 20.42 5.47
N THR A 60 -4.43 20.66 6.78
CA THR A 60 -3.84 21.86 7.41
C THR A 60 -2.65 21.54 8.31
N SER A 61 -2.36 20.26 8.49
CA SER A 61 -1.25 19.75 9.29
C SER A 61 -0.77 18.40 8.75
N SER A 62 0.44 18.00 9.14
CA SER A 62 1.00 16.68 8.90
C SER A 62 0.03 15.57 9.37
N TYR A 63 -0.60 15.75 10.53
CA TYR A 63 -1.59 14.82 11.07
C TYR A 63 -2.81 14.66 10.15
N THR A 64 -3.44 15.77 9.73
CA THR A 64 -4.63 15.72 8.86
C THR A 64 -4.29 15.21 7.45
N TRP A 65 -3.06 15.46 7.00
CA TRP A 65 -2.52 14.94 5.76
C TRP A 65 -2.29 13.42 5.82
N LEU A 66 -1.63 12.91 6.85
CA LEU A 66 -1.41 11.48 7.04
C LEU A 66 -2.74 10.73 7.19
N LYS A 67 -3.72 11.31 7.87
CA LYS A 67 -5.07 10.74 7.94
C LYS A 67 -5.70 10.56 6.55
N LYS A 68 -5.52 11.53 5.64
CA LYS A 68 -5.94 11.37 4.23
C LYS A 68 -5.17 10.28 3.51
N ILE A 69 -3.89 10.10 3.79
CA ILE A 69 -3.11 9.00 3.21
C ILE A 69 -3.61 7.65 3.72
N ASP A 70 -3.96 7.54 4.99
CA ASP A 70 -4.56 6.32 5.55
C ASP A 70 -5.91 6.01 4.89
N ASP A 71 -6.72 7.05 4.65
CA ASP A 71 -8.02 6.95 3.99
C ASP A 71 -7.91 6.51 2.51
N LEU A 72 -6.75 6.61 1.85
CA LEU A 72 -6.54 6.01 0.51
C LEU A 72 -6.77 4.50 0.51
N HIS A 73 -6.53 3.86 1.65
CA HIS A 73 -6.73 2.43 1.81
C HIS A 73 -8.17 2.11 2.17
N VAL A 74 -9.09 3.08 2.17
CA VAL A 74 -10.51 2.90 2.51
C VAL A 74 -11.38 3.32 1.33
N GLY A 75 -12.20 2.39 0.85
CA GLY A 75 -13.16 2.65 -0.22
C GLY A 75 -14.31 3.57 0.23
N PRO A 76 -15.08 4.12 -0.71
CA PRO A 76 -16.22 5.00 -0.41
C PRO A 76 -17.31 4.34 0.44
N ASP A 77 -17.41 3.01 0.43
CA ASP A 77 -18.30 2.19 1.25
C ASP A 77 -17.77 1.93 2.67
N GLY A 78 -16.60 2.48 3.01
CA GLY A 78 -15.92 2.26 4.28
C GLY A 78 -15.13 0.94 4.34
N ARG A 79 -15.09 0.16 3.26
CA ARG A 79 -14.32 -1.09 3.23
C ARG A 79 -12.88 -0.84 2.83
N ARG A 80 -11.92 -1.43 3.54
CA ARG A 80 -10.48 -1.21 3.27
C ARG A 80 -10.02 -1.81 1.94
N LEU A 81 -9.56 -1.01 0.98
CA LEU A 81 -9.00 -1.43 -0.32
C LEU A 81 -7.90 -2.48 -0.18
N SER A 82 -7.01 -2.33 0.80
CA SER A 82 -5.91 -3.25 1.09
C SER A 82 -6.14 -4.03 2.39
N PRO A 83 -5.53 -5.21 2.56
CA PRO A 83 -5.50 -5.90 3.84
C PRO A 83 -4.88 -5.02 4.92
N GLU A 84 -5.39 -5.16 6.13
CA GLU A 84 -4.88 -4.44 7.29
C GLU A 84 -3.52 -5.00 7.71
N TRP A 85 -2.63 -4.09 8.12
CA TRP A 85 -1.39 -4.48 8.78
C TRP A 85 -1.69 -5.06 10.15
N GLN A 86 -1.06 -6.19 10.45
CA GLN A 86 -1.10 -6.88 11.72
C GLN A 86 0.30 -6.86 12.31
N CYS A 87 0.41 -6.48 13.59
CA CYS A 87 1.63 -6.65 14.36
C CYS A 87 1.47 -7.89 15.25
N VAL A 88 2.21 -8.94 14.92
CA VAL A 88 2.22 -10.21 15.66
C VAL A 88 3.53 -10.29 16.44
N ARG A 89 3.44 -10.53 17.75
CA ARG A 89 4.63 -10.82 18.55
C ARG A 89 4.99 -12.28 18.39
N VAL A 90 6.21 -12.55 17.95
CA VAL A 90 6.75 -13.89 17.76
C VAL A 90 7.92 -14.04 18.71
N SER A 91 7.92 -15.09 19.53
CA SER A 91 9.07 -15.43 20.36
C SER A 91 9.94 -16.47 19.69
N ALA A 92 11.26 -16.33 19.84
CA ALA A 92 12.23 -17.31 19.42
C ALA A 92 13.22 -17.57 20.55
N THR A 93 13.51 -18.84 20.80
CA THR A 93 14.52 -19.24 21.77
C THR A 93 15.89 -19.22 21.12
N GLY A 94 16.84 -18.53 21.74
CA GLY A 94 18.22 -18.47 21.29
C GLY A 94 18.91 -19.84 21.32
N ASP A 95 19.93 -20.02 20.47
CA ASP A 95 20.78 -21.21 20.39
C ASP A 95 21.91 -21.22 21.44
N LYS A 96 22.14 -20.08 22.11
CA LYS A 96 23.13 -19.93 23.17
C LYS A 96 22.65 -20.63 24.43
N ARG A 97 23.38 -21.69 24.82
CA ARG A 97 23.27 -22.31 26.14
C ARG A 97 24.51 -21.93 26.93
N ALA A 98 24.39 -21.07 27.93
CA ALA A 98 25.38 -21.04 28.99
C ALA A 98 25.19 -22.31 29.84
N GLU A 99 26.25 -22.84 30.46
CA GLU A 99 26.23 -24.12 31.19
C GLU A 99 25.24 -24.18 32.37
N ASP A 100 24.60 -23.07 32.77
CA ASP A 100 23.67 -23.00 33.91
C ASP A 100 22.55 -21.92 33.79
N ASP A 101 22.31 -21.30 32.62
CA ASP A 101 21.20 -20.33 32.44
C ASP A 101 20.02 -20.91 31.63
N GLU A 102 18.79 -20.51 31.99
CA GLU A 102 17.61 -20.80 31.17
C GLU A 102 17.77 -20.20 29.76
N PRO A 103 17.24 -20.86 28.71
CA PRO A 103 17.35 -20.35 27.36
C PRO A 103 16.75 -18.94 27.23
N ASP A 104 17.53 -17.98 26.72
CA ASP A 104 17.03 -16.63 26.44
C ASP A 104 15.88 -16.71 25.41
N GLU A 105 14.71 -16.19 25.77
CA GLU A 105 13.56 -16.02 24.88
C GLU A 105 13.50 -14.59 24.37
N ASP A 106 13.81 -14.40 23.09
CA ASP A 106 13.69 -13.09 22.43
C ASP A 106 12.29 -12.94 21.83
N THR A 107 11.65 -11.78 22.07
CA THR A 107 10.36 -11.43 21.46
C THR A 107 10.56 -10.40 20.34
N PHE A 108 10.05 -10.72 19.16
CA PHE A 108 10.12 -9.88 17.96
C PHE A 108 8.73 -9.40 17.55
N GLU A 109 8.67 -8.17 17.03
CA GLU A 109 7.47 -7.64 16.38
C GLU A 109 7.52 -7.93 14.89
N MET A 110 6.61 -8.79 14.42
CA MET A 110 6.44 -9.11 13.01
C MET A 110 5.22 -8.38 12.44
N TRP A 111 5.49 -7.48 11.48
CA TRP A 111 4.44 -6.78 10.75
C TRP A 111 4.09 -7.56 9.49
N MET A 112 2.82 -7.99 9.36
CA MET A 112 2.35 -8.80 8.24
C MET A 112 0.95 -8.38 7.81
N ARG A 113 0.52 -8.87 6.64
CA ARG A 113 -0.87 -8.80 6.16
C ARG A 113 -1.41 -10.21 5.99
N ASP A 114 -2.73 -10.37 6.01
CA ASP A 114 -3.35 -11.63 5.61
C ASP A 114 -2.91 -11.95 4.16
N PRO A 115 -2.17 -13.06 3.94
CA PRO A 115 -1.62 -13.37 2.62
C PRO A 115 -2.72 -13.70 1.60
N VAL A 116 -3.85 -14.26 2.04
CA VAL A 116 -4.97 -14.58 1.16
C VAL A 116 -5.65 -13.30 0.68
N GLU A 117 -5.90 -12.34 1.58
CA GLU A 117 -6.45 -11.03 1.21
C GLU A 117 -5.46 -10.24 0.35
N ALA A 118 -4.16 -10.30 0.64
CA ALA A 118 -3.12 -9.63 -0.15
C ALA A 118 -3.06 -10.17 -1.58
N VAL A 119 -3.06 -11.50 -1.74
CA VAL A 119 -3.11 -12.13 -3.07
C VAL A 119 -4.41 -11.79 -3.78
N ARG A 120 -5.56 -11.81 -3.08
CA ARG A 120 -6.86 -11.44 -3.65
C ARG A 120 -6.89 -9.99 -4.15
N GLU A 121 -6.28 -9.07 -3.42
CA GLU A 121 -6.10 -7.68 -3.84
C GLU A 121 -5.26 -7.60 -5.13
N LEU A 122 -4.09 -8.25 -5.14
CA LEU A 122 -3.17 -8.25 -6.29
C LEU A 122 -3.85 -8.79 -7.56
N ILE A 123 -4.46 -9.98 -7.51
CA ILE A 123 -5.12 -10.57 -8.68
C ILE A 123 -6.38 -9.81 -9.10
N GLY A 124 -6.97 -9.04 -8.19
CA GLY A 124 -8.14 -8.21 -8.47
C GLY A 124 -7.82 -6.89 -9.17
N ASN A 125 -6.55 -6.49 -9.19
CA ASN A 125 -6.09 -5.22 -9.74
C ASN A 125 -6.17 -5.21 -11.27
N PRO A 126 -7.02 -4.37 -11.88
CA PRO A 126 -7.15 -4.30 -13.34
C PRO A 126 -5.84 -3.95 -14.05
N ALA A 127 -4.91 -3.23 -13.40
CA ALA A 127 -3.60 -2.89 -13.98
C ALA A 127 -2.70 -4.12 -14.19
N LEU A 128 -2.97 -5.22 -13.47
CA LEU A 128 -2.23 -6.47 -13.59
C LEU A 128 -2.92 -7.49 -14.49
N LYS A 129 -4.13 -7.20 -14.99
CA LYS A 129 -4.97 -8.16 -15.73
C LYS A 129 -4.22 -8.81 -16.89
N ASP A 130 -3.49 -8.03 -17.67
CA ASP A 130 -2.75 -8.50 -18.86
C ASP A 130 -1.39 -9.14 -18.50
N HIS A 131 -1.03 -9.13 -17.22
CA HIS A 131 0.20 -9.72 -16.67
C HIS A 131 -0.06 -10.96 -15.82
N LEU A 132 -1.32 -11.37 -15.64
CA LEU A 132 -1.69 -12.53 -14.84
C LEU A 132 -1.91 -13.76 -15.73
N ALA A 133 -1.13 -14.81 -15.48
CA ALA A 133 -1.33 -16.13 -16.05
C ALA A 133 -1.94 -17.07 -15.00
N TYR A 134 -3.16 -17.56 -15.26
CA TYR A 134 -3.86 -18.50 -14.36
C TYR A 134 -3.62 -19.96 -14.71
N ALA A 135 -2.95 -20.23 -15.83
CA ALA A 135 -2.58 -21.56 -16.27
C ALA A 135 -1.07 -21.60 -16.55
N PRO A 136 -0.43 -22.76 -16.38
CA PRO A 136 0.98 -22.92 -16.74
C PRO A 136 1.18 -22.64 -18.22
N GLU A 137 2.10 -21.74 -18.55
CA GLU A 137 2.50 -21.47 -19.93
C GLU A 137 3.78 -22.20 -20.29
N ARG A 138 3.86 -22.68 -21.54
CA ARG A 138 5.11 -23.18 -22.10
C ARG A 138 5.80 -22.03 -22.80
N VAL A 139 6.82 -21.48 -22.16
CA VAL A 139 7.68 -20.44 -22.73
C VAL A 139 8.85 -21.10 -23.44
N TYR A 140 9.20 -20.62 -24.63
CA TYR A 140 10.29 -21.12 -25.44
C TYR A 140 11.29 -20.00 -25.74
N MET A 141 12.58 -20.34 -25.75
CA MET A 141 13.68 -19.41 -26.02
C MET A 141 13.84 -19.12 -27.52
N ASP A 142 13.23 -19.95 -28.37
CA ASP A 142 13.30 -19.85 -29.82
C ASP A 142 11.90 -19.86 -30.46
N ALA A 143 11.79 -19.25 -31.64
CA ALA A 143 10.56 -19.20 -32.42
C ALA A 143 10.10 -20.59 -32.92
N GLY A 144 11.00 -21.58 -32.94
CA GLY A 144 10.70 -22.96 -33.35
C GLY A 144 10.11 -23.84 -32.25
N GLY A 145 10.03 -23.34 -31.00
CA GLY A 145 9.46 -24.07 -29.88
C GLY A 145 10.27 -25.29 -29.42
N GLN A 146 11.58 -25.32 -29.68
CA GLN A 146 12.43 -26.51 -29.40
C GLN A 146 13.10 -26.42 -28.03
N ASN A 147 13.55 -25.23 -27.64
CA ASN A 147 14.20 -24.96 -26.37
C ASN A 147 13.21 -24.33 -25.40
N ARG A 148 12.54 -25.19 -24.63
CA ARG A 148 11.63 -24.74 -23.57
C ARG A 148 12.44 -24.05 -22.48
N LYS A 149 12.01 -22.84 -22.09
CA LYS A 149 12.49 -22.19 -20.87
C LYS A 149 11.86 -22.90 -19.67
N LEU A 150 12.70 -23.47 -18.81
CA LEU A 150 12.32 -23.99 -17.50
C LEU A 150 12.82 -22.95 -16.49
N ASP A 151 11.89 -22.29 -15.80
CA ASP A 151 12.17 -21.37 -14.71
C ASP A 151 11.63 -22.01 -13.42
N GLU A 152 12.42 -21.99 -12.35
CA GLU A 152 11.92 -22.38 -11.03
C GLU A 152 11.15 -21.17 -10.48
N MET A 153 9.87 -21.39 -10.17
CA MET A 153 8.92 -20.37 -9.72
C MET A 153 9.40 -19.66 -8.45
#